data_AF-A0A7K6KH03-F1
#
_entry.id   AF-A0A7K6KH03-F1
#
_cell.length_a   1.000
_cell.length_b   1.000
_cell.length_c   1.000
_cell.angle_alpha   90.00
_cell.angle_beta   90.00
_cell.angle_gamma   90.00
#
_symmetry.space_group_name_H-M   'P 1'
#
loop_
_entity.id
_entity.type
_entity.pdbx_description
1 polymer ?
#
loop_
_entity_poly.entity_id
_entity_poly.type
_entity_poly.pdbx_seq_one_letter_code
_entity_poly.pdbx_strand_id
1 'polypeptide(L)'
;MVIIEVSPLSGFIMTSRSRMLLENRTIVKKIEVKANVVYIYLEKLNDESQTFILQLEQVIQVKNLKPASIKIYDYYQPGRLQISSYSLAGS
;
A
#
# COMPACT_ATOMS: atom_id res chain seq x y z
N MET A 1 -6.87 -14.88 2.18
CA MET A 1 -6.49 -13.55 2.70
C MET A 1 -5.38 -13.02 1.83
N VAL A 2 -5.52 -11.80 1.34
CA VAL A 2 -4.52 -11.14 0.51
C VAL A 2 -3.89 -10.01 1.31
N ILE A 3 -2.58 -9.83 1.20
CA ILE A 3 -1.86 -8.73 1.81
C ILE A 3 -1.33 -7.83 0.71
N ILE A 4 -1.64 -6.54 0.82
CA ILE A 4 -1.01 -5.50 0.03
C ILE A 4 0.00 -4.80 0.94
N GLU A 5 1.28 -4.91 0.59
CA GLU A 5 2.39 -4.21 1.24
C GLU A 5 2.80 -3.03 0.37
N VAL A 6 2.57 -1.82 0.87
CA VAL A 6 2.94 -0.58 0.18
C VAL A 6 4.11 0.04 0.93
N SER A 7 5.24 0.15 0.24
CA SER A 7 6.38 0.94 0.69
C SER A 7 6.22 2.37 0.17
N PRO A 8 6.09 3.40 1.03
CA PRO A 8 6.10 4.79 0.59
C PRO A 8 7.43 5.19 -0.06
N LEU A 9 7.39 6.22 -0.91
CA LEU A 9 8.61 6.91 -1.34
C LEU A 9 9.40 7.44 -0.13
N SER A 10 10.72 7.53 -0.25
CA SER A 10 11.56 8.09 0.82
C SER A 10 11.12 9.50 1.18
N GLY A 11 10.90 9.75 2.47
CA GLY A 11 10.39 11.04 2.97
C GLY A 11 8.87 11.20 2.93
N PHE A 12 8.11 10.17 2.53
CA PHE A 12 6.65 10.16 2.55
C PHE A 12 6.11 9.24 3.65
N ILE A 13 4.96 9.62 4.23
CA ILE A 13 4.20 8.81 5.19
C ILE A 13 2.73 8.74 4.76
N MET A 14 2.00 7.72 5.23
CA MET A 14 0.55 7.62 5.01
C MET A 14 -0.20 8.63 5.88
N THR A 15 -1.16 9.34 5.30
CA THR A 15 -2.00 10.28 6.04
C THR A 15 -3.06 9.57 6.89
N SER A 16 -3.48 10.20 7.99
CA SER A 16 -4.59 9.68 8.81
C SER A 16 -5.90 9.54 8.03
N ARG A 17 -6.16 10.44 7.06
CA ARG A 17 -7.33 10.36 6.17
C ARG A 17 -7.32 9.10 5.32
N SER A 18 -6.14 8.70 4.85
CA SER A 18 -5.99 7.49 4.07
C SER A 18 -6.40 6.23 4.85
N ARG A 19 -6.07 6.19 6.15
CA ARG A 19 -6.45 5.07 7.03
C ARG A 19 -7.97 4.92 7.09
N MET A 20 -8.67 6.03 7.33
CA MET A 20 -10.14 6.06 7.36
C MET A 20 -10.77 5.62 6.03
N LEU A 21 -10.24 6.09 4.89
CA LEU A 21 -10.75 5.71 3.56
C LEU A 21 -10.62 4.20 3.30
N LEU A 22 -9.51 3.61 3.74
CA LEU A 22 -9.24 2.19 3.58
C LEU A 22 -10.07 1.34 4.55
N GLU A 23 -10.20 1.74 5.83
CA GLU A 23 -11.02 1.05 6.83
C GLU A 23 -12.51 1.06 6.48
N ASN A 24 -12.98 2.06 5.72
CA ASN A 24 -14.35 2.10 5.21
C ASN A 24 -14.65 1.09 4.09
N ARG A 25 -13.64 0.40 3.54
CA ARG A 25 -13.84 -0.64 2.52
C ARG A 25 -14.13 -1.96 3.22
N THR A 26 -15.31 -2.54 2.99
CA THR A 26 -15.79 -3.77 3.66
C THR A 26 -14.85 -4.97 3.52
N ILE A 27 -14.08 -5.03 2.45
CA ILE A 27 -13.09 -6.09 2.16
C ILE A 27 -11.81 -5.97 3.00
N VAL A 28 -11.52 -4.79 3.55
CA VAL A 28 -10.33 -4.51 4.35
C VAL A 28 -10.58 -4.98 5.78
N LYS A 29 -9.82 -5.99 6.22
CA LYS A 29 -9.88 -6.52 7.59
C LYS A 29 -9.06 -5.72 8.58
N LYS A 30 -7.89 -5.25 8.14
CA LYS A 30 -6.92 -4.58 9.01
C LYS A 30 -6.00 -3.70 8.18
N ILE A 31 -5.55 -2.62 8.80
CA ILE A 31 -4.41 -1.83 8.34
C ILE A 31 -3.36 -1.79 9.44
N GLU A 32 -2.13 -2.13 9.08
CA GLU A 32 -0.98 -2.07 9.96
C GLU A 32 0.11 -1.20 9.32
N VAL A 33 0.76 -0.37 10.13
CA VAL A 33 1.91 0.41 9.68
C VAL A 33 3.10 0.00 10.53
N LYS A 34 4.14 -0.55 9.91
CA LYS A 34 5.36 -1.01 10.58
C LYS A 34 6.58 -0.48 9.85
N ALA A 35 7.42 0.27 10.55
CA ALA A 35 8.60 0.93 9.98
C ALA A 35 8.27 1.71 8.69
N ASN A 36 7.18 2.49 8.71
CA ASN A 36 6.63 3.24 7.58
C ASN A 36 6.07 2.41 6.40
N VAL A 37 6.16 1.09 6.43
CA VAL A 37 5.51 0.22 5.44
C VAL A 37 4.05 0.03 5.83
N VAL A 38 3.15 0.22 4.88
CA VAL A 38 1.70 0.05 5.06
C VAL A 38 1.30 -1.34 4.61
N TYR A 39 0.66 -2.09 5.49
CA TYR A 39 0.10 -3.42 5.22
C TYR A 39 -1.42 -3.35 5.26
N ILE A 40 -2.06 -3.70 4.15
CA ILE A 40 -3.51 -3.74 4.00
C ILE A 40 -3.92 -5.21 3.86
N TYR A 41 -4.66 -5.69 4.85
CA TYR A 41 -5.13 -7.07 4.89
C TYR A 41 -6.53 -7.15 4.29
N LEU A 42 -6.68 -7.86 3.19
CA LEU A 42 -7.95 -8.09 2.52
C LEU A 42 -8.47 -9.50 2.83
N GLU A 43 -9.78 -9.62 3.11
CA GLU A 43 -10.40 -10.91 3.41
C GLU A 43 -10.20 -11.93 2.27
N LYS A 44 -10.62 -11.53 1.07
CA LYS A 44 -10.53 -12.28 -0.17
C LYS A 44 -10.52 -11.32 -1.34
N LEU A 45 -9.90 -11.69 -2.46
CA LEU A 45 -10.15 -11.06 -3.75
C LEU A 45 -11.01 -12.00 -4.60
N ASN A 46 -11.85 -11.43 -5.45
CA ASN A 46 -12.61 -12.12 -6.49
C ASN A 46 -12.15 -11.59 -7.86
N ASP A 47 -12.80 -12.03 -8.93
CA ASP A 47 -12.47 -11.58 -10.30
C ASP A 47 -12.90 -10.12 -10.57
N GLU A 48 -13.54 -9.45 -9.61
CA GLU A 48 -13.92 -8.04 -9.72
C GLU A 48 -12.76 -7.14 -9.33
N SER A 49 -12.53 -6.11 -10.14
CA SER A 49 -11.49 -5.12 -9.87
C SER A 49 -11.78 -4.33 -8.59
N GLN A 50 -10.79 -4.26 -7.70
CA GLN A 50 -10.85 -3.50 -6.46
C GLN A 50 -9.94 -2.28 -6.54
N THR A 51 -10.49 -1.09 -6.31
CA THR A 51 -9.73 0.16 -6.28
C THR A 51 -9.58 0.65 -4.84
N PHE A 52 -8.40 1.07 -4.44
CA PHE A 52 -8.13 1.64 -3.13
C PHE A 52 -7.42 2.98 -3.28
N ILE A 53 -7.68 3.91 -2.35
CA ILE A 53 -7.04 5.22 -2.33
C ILE A 53 -6.09 5.26 -1.14
N LEU A 54 -4.80 5.33 -1.42
CA LEU A 54 -3.75 5.56 -0.43
C LEU A 54 -3.21 6.98 -0.62
N GLN A 55 -3.42 7.85 0.38
CA GLN A 55 -2.90 9.22 0.36
C GLN A 55 -1.61 9.28 1.17
N LEU A 56 -0.55 9.77 0.54
CA LEU A 56 0.76 9.96 1.15
C LEU A 56 1.09 11.44 1.24
N GLU A 57 1.75 11.85 2.32
CA GLU A 57 2.25 13.21 2.50
C GLU A 57 3.78 13.22 2.63
N GLN A 58 4.42 14.22 2.05
CA GLN A 58 5.86 14.40 2.16
C GLN A 58 6.19 15.12 3.47
N VAL A 59 6.94 14.46 4.35
CA VAL A 59 7.39 15.03 5.63
C VAL A 59 8.87 15.40 5.62
N ILE A 60 9.65 14.79 4.73
CA ILE A 60 11.07 15.08 4.53
C ILE A 60 11.33 15.24 3.04
N GLN A 61 12.03 16.32 2.66
CA GLN A 61 12.47 16.50 1.30
C GLN A 61 13.65 15.59 0.97
N VAL A 62 13.48 14.75 -0.05
CA VAL A 62 14.51 13.84 -0.56
C VAL A 62 14.71 14.13 -2.04
N LYS A 63 15.95 14.36 -2.45
CA LYS A 63 16.32 14.51 -3.86
C LYS A 63 16.56 13.14 -4.50
N ASN A 64 16.38 13.04 -5.81
CA ASN A 64 16.61 11.82 -6.60
C ASN A 64 15.81 10.62 -6.06
N LEU A 65 14.49 10.82 -5.89
CA LEU A 65 13.59 9.77 -5.42
C LEU A 65 13.69 8.54 -6.32
N LYS A 66 13.96 7.40 -5.71
CA LYS A 66 13.86 6.11 -6.40
C LYS A 66 12.41 5.63 -6.42
N PRO A 67 12.00 4.83 -7.41
CA PRO A 67 10.70 4.18 -7.39
C PRO A 67 10.52 3.36 -6.10
N ALA A 68 9.32 3.39 -5.55
CA ALA A 68 8.94 2.58 -4.40
C ALA A 68 8.08 1.39 -4.84
N SER A 69 7.99 0.35 -4.01
CA SER A 69 7.34 -0.92 -4.37
C SER A 69 5.96 -1.09 -3.73
N ILE A 70 5.08 -1.74 -4.48
CA ILE A 70 3.83 -2.34 -4.00
C ILE A 70 3.96 -3.84 -4.21
N LYS A 71 3.69 -4.63 -3.17
CA LYS A 71 3.62 -6.09 -3.24
C LYS A 71 2.22 -6.55 -2.91
N ILE A 72 1.72 -7.52 -3.66
CA ILE A 72 0.42 -8.15 -3.43
C ILE A 72 0.65 -9.65 -3.37
N TYR A 73 0.26 -10.28 -2.26
CA TYR A 73 0.48 -11.72 -2.08
C TYR A 73 -0.63 -12.40 -1.29
N ASP A 74 -0.84 -13.69 -1.59
CA ASP A 74 -1.71 -14.55 -0.81
C ASP A 74 -0.99 -15.01 0.46
N TYR A 75 -1.59 -14.74 1.63
CA TYR A 75 -1.03 -15.08 2.93
C TYR A 75 -0.75 -16.58 3.11
N TYR A 76 -1.58 -17.45 2.50
CA TYR A 76 -1.45 -18.89 2.63
C TYR A 76 -0.67 -19.54 1.48
N GLN A 77 -0.36 -18.77 0.42
CA GLN A 77 0.37 -19.26 -0.75
C GLN A 77 1.48 -18.26 -1.12
N PRO A 78 2.62 -18.27 -0.40
CA PRO A 78 3.68 -17.27 -0.58
C PRO A 78 4.27 -17.20 -2.00
N GLY A 79 4.16 -18.29 -2.79
CA GLY A 79 4.57 -18.31 -4.20
C GLY A 79 3.68 -17.49 -5.14
N ARG A 80 2.47 -17.09 -4.72
CA ARG A 80 1.59 -16.18 -5.44
C ARG A 80 1.83 -14.75 -4.99
N LEU A 81 2.88 -14.15 -5.55
CA LEU A 81 3.30 -12.78 -5.30
C LEU A 81 3.33 -11.99 -6.61
N GLN A 82 2.85 -10.76 -6.56
CA GLN A 82 3.04 -9.77 -7.61
C GLN A 82 3.70 -8.54 -7.03
N ILE A 83 4.65 -7.98 -7.77
CA ILE A 83 5.41 -6.79 -7.37
C ILE A 83 5.27 -5.77 -8.49
N SER A 84 4.94 -4.53 -8.12
CA SER A 84 4.96 -3.38 -9.00
C SER A 84 5.72 -2.23 -8.35
N SER A 85 6.19 -1.29 -9.15
CA SER A 85 6.87 -0.09 -8.68
C SER A 85 6.15 1.17 -9.14
N TYR A 86 6.21 2.23 -8.34
CA TYR A 86 5.66 3.54 -8.66
C TYR A 86 6.65 4.66 -8.33
N SER A 87 6.54 5.78 -9.04
CA SER A 87 7.39 6.95 -8.88
C SER A 87 6.54 8.20 -8.68
N LEU A 88 7.17 9.28 -8.21
CA LEU A 88 6.50 10.57 -8.14
C LEU A 88 6.27 11.09 -9.57
N ALA A 89 5.09 11.64 -9.84
CA ALA A 89 4.82 12.23 -11.15
C ALA A 89 5.71 13.49 -11.33
N GLY A 90 6.52 13.51 -12.37
CA GLY A 90 7.40 14.64 -12.69
C GLY A 90 8.76 14.65 -11.97
N SER A 91 9.17 13.55 -11.33
CA SER A 91 10.54 13.33 -10.82
C SER A 91 11.45 12.70 -11.86
#